data_AF-A0A3C1YF28-F1
#
_entry.id   AF-A0A3C1YF28-F1
#
_cell.length_a   1.000
_cell.length_b   1.000
_cell.length_c   1.000
_cell.angle_alpha   90.00
_cell.angle_beta   90.00
_cell.angle_gamma   90.00
#
_symmetry.space_group_name_H-M   'P 1'
#
loop_
_entity.id
_entity.type
_entity.pdbx_description
1 polymer ?
#
loop_
_entity_poly.entity_id
_entity_poly.type
_entity_poly.pdbx_seq_one_letter_code
_entity_poly.pdbx_strand_id
1 'polypeptide(L)'
;SKKISLKATTLNNEKQKINDKLGNPIIIGIVVIWQVVNTAKAVFSVDNYKEFRSIQCDSALRNTVRNYPYDIPGDDNELSLRGSSQEIAEKLKEEIQEKVEMAGLNVLEARITHLSYAPEIAAAMLQRQQASAIIDARQMIVDGAVSMVEMAMAKLNDKDIVRLDEERKAAMVSNLLVVLCGNRDVQPVVNSGTLY
;
A
#
# COMPACT_ATOMS: atom_id res chain seq x y z
N SER A 1 16.58 40.19 26.99
CA SER A 1 17.31 39.03 26.44
C SER A 1 16.31 37.92 26.13
N LYS A 2 16.12 37.53 24.85
CA LYS A 2 15.23 36.41 24.49
C LYS A 2 15.92 35.11 24.90
N LYS A 3 15.32 34.35 25.83
CA LYS A 3 15.84 33.04 26.24
C LYS A 3 15.43 31.99 25.21
N ILE A 4 16.38 31.17 24.74
CA ILE A 4 16.13 30.09 23.79
C ILE A 4 16.33 28.77 24.52
N SER A 5 15.33 27.89 24.43
CA SER A 5 15.41 26.54 24.97
C SER A 5 16.21 25.64 24.03
N LEU A 6 17.12 24.86 24.60
CA LEU A 6 17.84 23.78 23.91
C LEU A 6 17.15 22.42 24.09
N LYS A 7 16.06 22.34 24.86
CA LYS A 7 15.33 21.10 25.08
C LYS A 7 14.69 20.60 23.80
N ALA A 8 14.67 19.27 23.64
CA ALA A 8 13.83 18.62 22.64
C ALA A 8 12.38 19.06 22.81
N THR A 9 11.75 19.45 21.71
CA THR A 9 10.39 19.96 21.66
C THR A 9 9.64 19.26 20.53
N THR A 10 8.37 18.97 20.78
CA THR A 10 7.49 18.34 19.79
C THR A 10 6.74 19.42 19.01
N LEU A 11 6.80 19.35 17.68
CA LEU A 11 5.88 20.02 16.77
C LEU A 11 4.82 19.00 16.35
N ASN A 12 3.56 19.35 16.54
CA ASN A 12 2.43 18.58 16.01
C ASN A 12 1.76 19.44 14.95
N ASN A 13 1.86 19.05 13.69
CA ASN A 13 1.16 19.75 12.61
C ASN A 13 -0.22 19.13 12.45
N GLU A 14 -1.23 20.00 12.37
CA GLU A 14 -2.62 19.59 12.21
C GLU A 14 -2.82 18.76 10.93
N LYS A 15 -3.91 18.00 10.92
CA LYS A 15 -4.29 17.17 9.79
C LYS A 15 -4.51 18.03 8.55
N GLN A 16 -3.89 17.66 7.45
CA GLN A 16 -3.98 18.36 6.18
C GLN A 16 -4.48 17.42 5.09
N LYS A 17 -5.30 17.98 4.20
CA LYS A 17 -5.76 17.29 3.01
C LYS A 17 -4.78 17.52 1.87
N ILE A 18 -4.15 16.45 1.38
CA ILE A 18 -3.13 16.48 0.32
C ILE A 18 -3.46 15.37 -0.67
N ASN A 19 -3.13 15.56 -1.94
CA ASN A 19 -3.25 14.49 -2.93
C ASN A 19 -1.96 13.68 -2.98
N ASP A 20 -2.07 12.35 -2.99
CA ASP A 20 -0.95 11.43 -3.16
C ASP A 20 -0.41 11.44 -4.61
N LYS A 21 0.61 10.61 -4.90
CA LYS A 21 1.16 10.41 -6.25
C LYS A 21 0.11 10.07 -7.32
N LEU A 22 -0.96 9.37 -6.95
CA LEU A 22 -2.01 8.93 -7.86
C LEU A 22 -3.17 9.93 -7.94
N GLY A 23 -3.07 11.06 -7.24
CA GLY A 23 -4.11 12.08 -7.19
C GLY A 23 -5.24 11.78 -6.20
N ASN A 24 -5.13 10.75 -5.37
CA ASN A 24 -6.12 10.43 -4.36
C ASN A 24 -6.03 11.45 -3.22
N PRO A 25 -7.14 12.10 -2.84
CA PRO A 25 -7.15 12.97 -1.68
C PRO A 25 -7.01 12.16 -0.39
N ILE A 26 -6.00 12.48 0.41
CA ILE A 26 -5.72 11.84 1.69
C ILE A 26 -5.66 12.88 2.81
N ILE A 27 -5.98 12.45 4.02
CA ILE A 27 -5.79 13.23 5.25
C ILE A 27 -4.55 12.67 5.95
N ILE A 28 -3.55 13.53 6.12
CA ILE A 28 -2.28 13.19 6.74
C ILE A 28 -1.95 14.15 7.89
N GLY A 29 -1.37 13.62 8.95
CA GLY A 29 -0.85 14.39 10.09
C GLY A 29 0.55 13.91 10.47
N ILE A 30 1.40 14.82 10.91
CA ILE A 30 2.78 14.51 11.29
C ILE A 30 3.16 15.11 12.63
N VAL A 31 4.06 14.41 13.31
CA VAL A 31 4.75 14.90 14.49
C VAL A 31 6.25 14.91 14.22
N VAL A 32 6.90 16.00 14.63
CA VAL A 32 8.34 16.19 14.47
C VAL A 32 8.94 16.55 15.83
N ILE A 33 9.94 15.78 16.27
CA ILE A 33 10.71 16.07 17.47
C ILE A 33 12.01 16.74 17.04
N TRP A 34 12.32 17.89 17.61
CA TRP A 34 13.47 18.70 17.21
C TRP A 34 14.07 19.44 18.42
N GLN A 35 15.29 19.93 18.27
CA GLN A 35 15.97 20.77 19.26
C GLN A 35 16.80 21.86 18.59
N VAL A 36 17.07 22.95 19.30
CA VAL A 36 18.00 23.99 18.84
C VAL A 36 19.42 23.52 19.13
N VAL A 37 20.28 23.49 18.11
CA VAL A 37 21.71 23.18 18.25
C VAL A 37 22.59 24.40 18.06
N ASN A 38 22.14 25.39 17.28
CA ASN A 38 22.85 26.65 17.07
C ASN A 38 21.92 27.85 17.34
N THR A 39 22.08 28.44 18.52
CA THR A 39 21.28 29.59 18.98
C THR A 39 21.53 30.84 18.16
N ALA A 40 22.74 31.04 17.61
CA ALA A 40 23.05 32.18 16.76
C ALA A 40 22.27 32.08 15.44
N LYS A 41 22.32 30.93 14.76
CA LYS A 41 21.52 30.69 13.55
C LYS A 41 20.02 30.83 13.83
N ALA A 42 19.53 30.28 14.93
CA ALA A 42 18.11 30.35 15.29
C ALA A 42 17.59 31.79 15.55
N VAL A 43 18.47 32.76 15.81
CA VAL A 43 18.13 34.17 16.04
C VAL A 43 18.40 35.05 14.83
N PHE A 44 19.51 34.81 14.15
CA PHE A 44 20.02 35.73 13.11
C PHE A 44 19.75 35.23 11.69
N SER A 45 19.57 33.93 11.48
CA SER A 45 19.36 33.37 10.14
C SER A 45 17.88 33.33 9.75
N VAL A 46 16.96 33.39 10.71
CA VAL A 46 15.50 33.37 10.50
C VAL A 46 14.80 34.25 11.54
N ASP A 47 13.75 34.98 11.13
CA ASP A 47 13.01 35.87 12.03
C ASP A 47 12.32 35.10 13.17
N ASN A 48 11.53 34.08 12.81
CA ASN A 48 10.82 33.23 13.75
C ASN A 48 11.08 31.76 13.42
N TYR A 49 12.12 31.18 14.02
CA TYR A 49 12.50 29.79 13.79
C TYR A 49 11.37 28.78 14.08
N LYS A 50 10.39 29.11 14.95
CA LYS A 50 9.27 28.21 15.25
C LYS A 50 8.28 28.13 14.09
N GLU A 51 7.92 29.28 13.54
CA GLU A 51 7.03 29.39 12.39
C GLU A 51 7.71 28.90 11.12
N PHE A 52 8.98 29.29 10.91
CA PHE A 52 9.81 28.77 9.83
C PHE A 52 9.84 27.24 9.84
N ARG A 53 10.12 26.61 10.99
CA ARG A 53 10.09 25.14 11.13
C ARG A 53 8.73 24.56 10.74
N SER A 54 7.62 25.16 11.21
CA SER A 54 6.27 24.69 10.89
C SER A 54 6.02 24.67 9.39
N ILE A 55 6.36 25.76 8.71
CA ILE A 55 6.20 25.92 7.25
C ILE A 55 7.10 24.94 6.49
N GLN A 56 8.36 24.76 6.92
CA GLN A 56 9.26 23.80 6.28
C GLN A 56 8.79 22.35 6.44
N CYS A 57 8.25 21.98 7.61
CA CYS A 57 7.67 20.66 7.84
C CYS A 57 6.46 20.42 6.93
N ASP A 58 5.58 21.41 6.79
CA ASP A 58 4.40 21.35 5.91
C ASP A 58 4.75 21.27 4.42
N SER A 59 5.83 21.94 4.03
CA SER A 59 6.36 21.91 2.66
C SER A 59 6.99 20.55 2.34
N ALA A 60 7.86 20.05 3.22
CA ALA A 60 8.47 18.73 3.10
C ALA A 60 7.41 17.63 3.04
N LEU A 61 6.42 17.66 3.96
CA LEU A 61 5.33 16.70 3.98
C LEU A 61 4.57 16.65 2.65
N ARG A 62 4.20 17.81 2.09
CA ARG A 62 3.50 17.88 0.80
C ARG A 62 4.34 17.30 -0.32
N ASN A 63 5.65 17.58 -0.33
CA ASN A 63 6.55 17.08 -1.35
C ASN A 63 6.71 15.55 -1.25
N THR A 64 6.94 15.04 -0.05
CA THR A 64 7.01 13.59 0.20
C THR A 64 5.71 12.91 -0.24
N VAL A 65 4.54 13.39 0.18
CA VAL A 65 3.23 12.79 -0.16
C VAL A 65 2.96 12.75 -1.67
N ARG A 66 3.41 13.75 -2.43
CA ARG A 66 3.23 13.77 -3.89
C ARG A 66 4.08 12.73 -4.62
N ASN A 67 5.15 12.27 -4.00
CA ASN A 67 6.08 11.30 -4.60
C ASN A 67 5.68 9.85 -4.35
N TYR A 68 4.80 9.59 -3.38
CA TYR A 68 4.40 8.23 -2.99
C TYR A 68 2.88 8.06 -3.04
N PRO A 69 2.38 6.91 -3.55
CA PRO A 69 0.96 6.59 -3.46
C PRO A 69 0.57 6.29 -2.01
N TYR A 70 -0.72 6.46 -1.69
CA TYR A 70 -1.25 6.08 -0.38
C TYR A 70 -0.99 4.61 -0.05
N ASP A 71 -1.30 3.73 -1.01
CA ASP A 71 -1.17 2.27 -0.90
C ASP A 71 -0.99 1.68 -2.30
N ILE A 72 -0.33 0.54 -2.41
CA ILE A 72 -0.06 -0.15 -3.68
C ILE A 72 -0.61 -1.58 -3.55
N PRO A 73 -1.64 -1.94 -4.32
CA PRO A 73 -2.12 -3.31 -4.34
C PRO A 73 -1.11 -4.20 -5.08
N GLY A 74 -0.52 -5.17 -4.37
CA GLY A 74 0.12 -6.33 -4.99
C GLY A 74 1.55 -6.17 -5.52
N ASP A 75 2.25 -5.08 -5.19
CA ASP A 75 3.67 -4.93 -5.55
C ASP A 75 4.52 -4.58 -4.31
N ASP A 76 5.36 -5.52 -3.89
CA ASP A 76 6.24 -5.39 -2.71
C ASP A 76 7.45 -4.47 -2.96
N ASN A 77 7.72 -4.09 -4.22
CA ASN A 77 8.92 -3.33 -4.58
C ASN A 77 8.73 -1.81 -4.64
N GLU A 78 7.49 -1.30 -4.66
CA GLU A 78 7.24 0.14 -4.67
C GLU A 78 6.92 0.68 -3.27
N LEU A 79 7.54 1.81 -2.92
CA LEU A 79 7.30 2.47 -1.63
C LEU A 79 5.92 3.14 -1.60
N SER A 80 5.18 2.91 -0.51
CA SER A 80 3.88 3.54 -0.27
C SER A 80 3.83 4.24 1.09
N LEU A 81 2.97 5.25 1.22
CA LEU A 81 2.79 5.97 2.48
C LEU A 81 2.29 5.06 3.60
N ARG A 82 1.46 4.06 3.26
CA ARG A 82 0.89 3.10 4.21
C ARG A 82 1.83 1.92 4.49
N GLY A 83 2.38 1.29 3.43
CA GLY A 83 3.19 0.07 3.55
C GLY A 83 4.61 0.32 4.04
N SER A 84 5.23 1.43 3.61
CA SER A 84 6.64 1.73 3.86
C SER A 84 6.84 2.84 4.89
N SER A 85 5.98 2.87 5.93
CA SER A 85 5.89 4.00 6.88
C SER A 85 7.21 4.39 7.55
N GLN A 86 8.10 3.43 7.84
CA GLN A 86 9.40 3.69 8.44
C GLN A 86 10.38 4.35 7.47
N GLU A 87 10.50 3.84 6.25
CA GLU A 87 11.37 4.41 5.21
C GLU A 87 10.90 5.80 4.80
N ILE A 88 9.59 6.01 4.69
CA ILE A 88 9.00 7.32 4.41
C ILE A 88 9.28 8.29 5.57
N ALA A 89 9.20 7.84 6.82
CA ALA A 89 9.52 8.66 7.99
C ALA A 89 10.99 9.10 8.01
N GLU A 90 11.92 8.22 7.62
CA GLU A 90 13.34 8.54 7.50
C GLU A 90 13.60 9.56 6.39
N LYS A 91 13.05 9.35 5.20
CA LYS A 91 13.15 10.32 4.10
C LYS A 91 12.54 11.68 4.47
N LEU A 92 11.39 11.68 5.14
CA LEU A 92 10.75 12.89 5.63
C LEU A 92 11.63 13.61 6.67
N LYS A 93 12.26 12.86 7.58
CA LYS A 93 13.20 13.43 8.56
C LYS A 93 14.38 14.09 7.87
N GLU A 94 15.00 13.42 6.89
CA GLU A 94 16.13 13.96 6.12
C GLU A 94 15.72 15.23 5.37
N GLU A 95 14.59 15.19 4.66
CA GLU A 95 14.08 16.34 3.91
C GLU A 95 13.76 17.55 4.82
N ILE A 96 13.18 17.29 6.00
CA ILE A 96 12.94 18.37 6.97
C ILE A 96 14.27 18.88 7.53
N GLN A 97 15.22 18.01 7.87
CA GLN A 97 16.52 18.39 8.41
C GLN A 97 17.25 19.36 7.46
N GLU A 98 17.34 19.02 6.18
CA GLU A 98 17.98 19.87 5.17
C GLU A 98 17.38 21.27 5.13
N LYS A 99 16.04 21.38 5.20
CA LYS A 99 15.33 22.67 5.17
C LYS A 99 15.52 23.50 6.44
N VAL A 100 15.68 22.85 7.60
CA VAL A 100 15.79 23.55 8.90
C VAL A 100 17.22 23.77 9.38
N GLU A 101 18.21 23.22 8.68
CA GLU A 101 19.64 23.37 8.97
C GLU A 101 20.09 24.84 9.03
N MET A 102 19.56 25.67 8.13
CA MET A 102 19.86 27.11 8.10
C MET A 102 19.35 27.84 9.36
N ALA A 103 18.31 27.32 10.00
CA ALA A 103 17.77 27.86 11.25
C ALA A 103 18.48 27.30 12.49
N GLY A 104 19.51 26.46 12.34
CA GLY A 104 20.26 25.89 13.46
C GLY A 104 19.45 24.88 14.28
N LEU A 105 18.50 24.20 13.64
CA LEU A 105 17.64 23.20 14.25
C LEU A 105 18.12 21.79 13.88
N ASN A 106 17.98 20.86 14.82
CA ASN A 106 18.23 19.44 14.61
C ASN A 106 16.94 18.64 14.81
N VAL A 107 16.55 17.89 13.80
CA VAL A 107 15.39 17.01 13.77
C VAL A 107 15.81 15.64 14.30
N LEU A 108 15.23 15.26 15.44
CA LEU A 108 15.50 13.98 16.09
C LEU A 108 14.65 12.87 15.46
N GLU A 109 13.37 13.15 15.26
CA GLU A 109 12.38 12.21 14.71
C GLU A 109 11.32 12.96 13.88
N ALA A 110 10.85 12.35 12.80
CA ALA A 110 9.65 12.75 12.08
C ALA A 110 8.79 11.51 11.88
N ARG A 111 7.50 11.59 12.22
CA ARG A 111 6.58 10.44 12.14
C ARG A 111 5.22 10.89 11.62
N ILE A 112 4.64 10.09 10.72
CA ILE A 112 3.24 10.21 10.31
C ILE A 112 2.38 9.66 11.45
N THR A 113 1.57 10.52 12.07
CA THR A 113 0.68 10.15 13.18
C THR A 113 -0.72 9.81 12.73
N HIS A 114 -1.12 10.28 11.55
CA HIS A 114 -2.41 9.99 10.95
C HIS A 114 -2.27 9.90 9.45
N LEU A 115 -2.88 8.86 8.88
CA LEU A 115 -2.93 8.63 7.44
C LEU A 115 -4.27 7.94 7.13
N SER A 116 -5.09 8.58 6.32
CA SER A 116 -6.37 8.01 5.85
C SER A 116 -6.77 8.61 4.50
N TYR A 117 -7.61 7.90 3.76
CA TYR A 117 -8.30 8.50 2.61
C TYR A 117 -9.22 9.63 3.08
N ALA A 118 -9.39 10.65 2.25
CA ALA A 118 -10.35 11.70 2.53
C ALA A 118 -11.80 11.14 2.49
N PRO A 119 -12.72 11.71 3.30
CA PRO A 119 -14.08 11.20 3.46
C PRO A 119 -14.83 10.99 2.13
N GLU A 120 -14.58 11.84 1.13
CA GLU A 120 -15.26 11.78 -0.17
C GLU A 120 -14.94 10.54 -1.00
N ILE A 121 -13.78 9.90 -0.80
CA ILE A 121 -13.38 8.70 -1.54
C ILE A 121 -13.28 7.46 -0.66
N ALA A 122 -13.36 7.59 0.67
CA ALA A 122 -13.12 6.50 1.60
C ALA A 122 -14.02 5.28 1.33
N ALA A 123 -15.32 5.48 1.12
CA ALA A 123 -16.27 4.40 0.82
C ALA A 123 -15.98 3.74 -0.54
N ALA A 124 -15.70 4.53 -1.56
CA ALA A 124 -15.39 4.03 -2.91
C ALA A 124 -14.06 3.26 -2.93
N MET A 125 -13.04 3.74 -2.21
CA MET A 125 -11.76 3.04 -2.09
C MET A 125 -11.89 1.72 -1.34
N LEU A 126 -12.68 1.69 -0.25
CA LEU A 126 -12.96 0.44 0.45
C LEU A 126 -13.65 -0.58 -0.46
N GLN A 127 -14.66 -0.14 -1.23
CA GLN A 127 -15.31 -1.02 -2.22
C GLN A 127 -14.33 -1.51 -3.29
N ARG A 128 -13.45 -0.64 -3.79
CA ARG A 128 -12.41 -1.01 -4.76
C ARG A 128 -11.44 -2.04 -4.19
N GLN A 129 -11.01 -1.86 -2.93
CA GLN A 129 -10.13 -2.82 -2.25
C GLN A 129 -10.80 -4.18 -2.07
N GLN A 130 -12.08 -4.20 -1.67
CA GLN A 130 -12.85 -5.45 -1.55
C GLN A 130 -13.05 -6.13 -2.91
N ALA A 131 -13.38 -5.36 -3.95
CA ALA A 131 -13.52 -5.90 -5.31
C ALA A 131 -12.19 -6.50 -5.82
N SER A 132 -11.06 -5.82 -5.62
CA SER A 132 -9.74 -6.35 -5.97
C SER A 132 -9.46 -7.65 -5.23
N ALA A 133 -9.65 -7.67 -3.90
CA ALA A 133 -9.41 -8.87 -3.09
C ALA A 133 -10.29 -10.07 -3.52
N ILE A 134 -11.53 -9.82 -3.94
CA ILE A 134 -12.41 -10.86 -4.49
C ILE A 134 -11.88 -11.39 -5.82
N ILE A 135 -11.39 -10.50 -6.69
CA ILE A 135 -10.80 -10.89 -7.98
C ILE A 135 -9.52 -11.69 -7.75
N ASP A 136 -8.63 -11.22 -6.88
CA ASP A 136 -7.37 -11.89 -6.56
C ASP A 136 -7.61 -13.30 -5.98
N ALA A 137 -8.59 -13.42 -5.08
CA ALA A 137 -9.02 -14.71 -4.55
C ALA A 137 -9.57 -15.64 -5.65
N ARG A 138 -10.38 -15.11 -6.58
CA ARG A 138 -10.89 -15.88 -7.72
C ARG A 138 -9.79 -16.32 -8.67
N GLN A 139 -8.81 -15.46 -8.94
CA GLN A 139 -7.66 -15.79 -9.76
C GLN A 139 -6.88 -16.95 -9.15
N MET A 140 -6.61 -16.90 -7.84
CA MET A 140 -5.92 -17.97 -7.12
C MET A 140 -6.67 -19.31 -7.18
N ILE A 141 -8.01 -19.30 -7.10
CA ILE A 141 -8.84 -20.51 -7.26
C ILE A 141 -8.70 -21.07 -8.67
N VAL A 142 -8.78 -20.22 -9.70
CA VAL A 142 -8.67 -20.63 -11.10
C VAL A 142 -7.29 -21.21 -11.39
N ASP A 143 -6.23 -20.56 -10.94
CA ASP A 143 -4.85 -21.02 -11.15
C ASP A 143 -4.62 -22.38 -10.47
N GLY A 144 -5.13 -22.54 -9.25
CA GLY A 144 -5.11 -23.83 -8.55
C GLY A 144 -5.91 -24.91 -9.29
N ALA A 145 -7.08 -24.57 -9.83
CA ALA A 145 -7.92 -25.50 -10.58
C ALA A 145 -7.26 -25.96 -11.89
N VAL A 146 -6.68 -25.05 -12.67
CA VAL A 146 -5.93 -25.37 -13.89
C VAL A 146 -4.76 -26.30 -13.55
N SER A 147 -3.98 -25.97 -12.52
CA SER A 147 -2.86 -26.80 -12.05
C SER A 147 -3.32 -28.21 -11.67
N MET A 148 -4.46 -28.34 -10.96
CA MET A 148 -5.01 -29.64 -10.58
C MET A 148 -5.47 -30.47 -11.78
N VAL A 149 -6.10 -29.84 -12.77
CA VAL A 149 -6.55 -30.51 -14.00
C VAL A 149 -5.36 -30.99 -14.82
N GLU A 150 -4.33 -30.16 -14.98
CA GLU A 150 -3.10 -30.52 -15.69
C GLU A 150 -2.42 -31.73 -15.04
N MET A 151 -2.27 -31.74 -13.71
CA MET A 151 -1.71 -32.87 -12.97
C MET A 151 -2.54 -34.15 -13.12
N ALA A 152 -3.87 -34.05 -13.10
CA ALA A 152 -4.75 -35.21 -13.24
C ALA A 152 -4.67 -35.82 -14.64
N MET A 153 -4.68 -34.98 -15.69
CA MET A 153 -4.53 -35.41 -17.09
C MET A 153 -3.18 -36.07 -17.34
N ALA A 154 -2.10 -35.48 -16.83
CA ALA A 154 -0.77 -36.06 -16.93
C ALA A 154 -0.70 -37.47 -16.30
N LYS A 155 -1.27 -37.66 -15.11
CA LYS A 155 -1.31 -38.96 -14.43
C LYS A 155 -2.16 -40.01 -15.16
N LEU A 156 -3.27 -39.61 -15.78
CA LEU A 156 -4.12 -40.53 -16.56
C LEU A 156 -3.42 -41.00 -17.83
N ASN A 157 -2.70 -40.09 -18.49
CA ASN A 157 -1.93 -40.39 -19.70
C ASN A 157 -0.70 -41.26 -19.39
N ASP A 158 0.03 -40.98 -18.31
CA ASP A 158 1.20 -41.77 -17.87
C ASP A 158 0.84 -43.23 -17.55
N LYS A 159 -0.36 -43.46 -17.00
CA LYS A 159 -0.85 -44.80 -16.67
C LYS A 159 -1.56 -45.51 -17.84
N ASP A 160 -1.60 -44.92 -19.04
CA ASP A 160 -2.38 -45.34 -20.23
C ASP A 160 -3.83 -45.77 -19.88
N ILE A 161 -4.44 -45.13 -18.86
CA ILE A 161 -5.78 -45.49 -18.38
C ILE A 161 -6.84 -45.05 -19.39
N VAL A 162 -6.63 -43.92 -20.08
CA VAL A 162 -7.57 -43.35 -21.04
C VAL A 162 -6.83 -42.70 -22.21
N ARG A 163 -7.19 -43.07 -23.44
CA ARG A 163 -6.76 -42.35 -24.65
C ARG A 163 -7.84 -41.34 -25.05
N LEU A 164 -7.53 -40.07 -24.87
CA LEU A 164 -8.42 -38.96 -25.20
C LEU A 164 -7.92 -38.29 -26.48
N ASP A 165 -8.83 -38.09 -27.43
CA ASP A 165 -8.62 -37.15 -28.53
C ASP A 165 -8.67 -35.70 -28.01
N GLU A 166 -8.19 -34.75 -28.81
CA GLU A 166 -8.10 -33.34 -28.39
C GLU A 166 -9.47 -32.76 -28.03
N GLU A 167 -10.54 -33.21 -28.69
CA GLU A 167 -11.91 -32.77 -28.40
C GLU A 167 -12.41 -33.26 -27.04
N ARG A 168 -12.20 -34.54 -26.68
CA ARG A 168 -12.57 -35.05 -25.34
C ARG A 168 -11.70 -34.47 -24.24
N LYS A 169 -10.41 -34.19 -24.51
CA LYS A 169 -9.54 -33.48 -23.55
C LYS A 169 -10.10 -32.10 -23.23
N ALA A 170 -10.47 -31.31 -24.24
CA ALA A 170 -11.05 -29.98 -24.06
C ALA A 170 -12.37 -30.04 -23.27
N ALA A 171 -13.24 -31.01 -23.58
CA ALA A 171 -14.49 -31.21 -22.85
C ALA A 171 -14.25 -31.58 -21.37
N MET A 172 -13.28 -32.45 -21.10
CA MET A 172 -12.94 -32.89 -19.75
C MET A 172 -12.30 -31.76 -18.92
N VAL A 173 -11.39 -30.98 -19.51
CA VAL A 173 -10.81 -29.79 -18.88
C VAL A 173 -11.90 -28.78 -18.52
N SER A 174 -12.79 -28.48 -19.47
CA SER A 174 -13.91 -27.56 -19.25
C SER A 174 -14.81 -28.03 -18.10
N ASN A 175 -15.22 -29.30 -18.09
CA ASN A 175 -16.06 -29.87 -17.04
C ASN A 175 -15.36 -29.83 -15.67
N LEU A 176 -14.08 -30.18 -15.59
CA LEU A 176 -13.33 -30.14 -14.34
C LEU A 176 -13.13 -28.72 -13.82
N LEU A 177 -12.84 -27.75 -14.70
CA LEU A 177 -12.72 -26.34 -14.31
C LEU A 177 -14.04 -25.78 -13.77
N VAL A 178 -15.18 -26.11 -14.40
CA VAL A 178 -16.51 -25.73 -13.89
C VAL A 178 -16.78 -26.33 -12.51
N VAL A 179 -16.35 -27.57 -12.28
CA VAL A 179 -16.52 -28.25 -10.97
C VAL A 179 -15.61 -27.65 -9.90
N LEU A 180 -14.34 -27.40 -10.22
CA LEU A 180 -13.33 -26.92 -9.28
C LEU A 180 -13.48 -25.42 -8.96
N CYS A 181 -13.90 -24.61 -9.93
CA CYS A 181 -14.11 -23.17 -9.74
C CYS A 181 -15.56 -22.82 -9.38
N GLY A 182 -16.47 -23.81 -9.35
CA GLY A 182 -17.87 -23.64 -9.03
C GLY A 182 -18.10 -23.33 -7.55
N ASN A 183 -18.87 -22.28 -7.26
CA ASN A 183 -19.10 -21.80 -5.89
C ASN A 183 -20.25 -22.54 -5.16
N ARG A 184 -20.78 -23.63 -5.73
CA ARG A 184 -21.83 -24.49 -5.14
C ARG A 184 -21.32 -25.91 -5.15
N ASP A 185 -21.63 -26.67 -4.10
CA ASP A 185 -21.46 -28.13 -4.08
C ASP A 185 -22.05 -28.71 -5.37
N VAL A 186 -21.18 -29.29 -6.20
CA VAL A 186 -21.60 -29.89 -7.46
C VAL A 186 -22.39 -31.14 -7.11
N GLN A 187 -23.67 -31.17 -7.46
CA GLN A 187 -24.44 -32.40 -7.40
C GLN A 187 -23.93 -33.35 -8.49
N PRO A 188 -23.43 -34.55 -8.15
CA PRO A 188 -22.92 -35.46 -9.15
C PRO A 188 -24.07 -35.88 -10.07
N VAL A 189 -24.01 -35.47 -11.33
CA VAL A 189 -24.89 -36.03 -12.36
C VAL A 189 -24.30 -37.38 -12.72
N VAL A 190 -24.76 -38.43 -12.04
CA VAL A 190 -24.38 -39.81 -12.34
C VAL A 190 -24.99 -40.17 -13.70
N ASN A 191 -24.21 -39.99 -14.77
CA ASN A 191 -24.61 -40.41 -16.10
C ASN A 191 -24.55 -41.94 -16.17
N SER A 192 -25.66 -42.58 -15.82
CA SER A 192 -25.87 -44.03 -15.93
C SER A 192 -26.22 -44.40 -17.38
N GLY A 193 -25.57 -43.77 -18.36
CA GLY A 193 -25.73 -44.10 -19.76
C GLY A 193 -25.17 -45.50 -19.98
N THR A 194 -26.06 -46.46 -20.24
CA THR A 194 -25.73 -47.83 -20.63
C THR A 194 -24.69 -47.81 -21.75
N LEU A 195 -23.49 -48.37 -21.49
CA LEU A 195 -22.60 -48.83 -22.54
C LEU A 195 -23.34 -49.88 -23.37
N TYR A 196 -23.65 -49.54 -24.61
CA TYR A 196 -23.84 -50.49 -25.70
C TYR A 196 -22.74 -50.23 -26.73
#